data_AF-A0A2N2JVJ8-F1
#
_entry.id   AF-A0A2N2JVJ8-F1
#
_cell.length_a   1.000
_cell.length_b   1.000
_cell.length_c   1.000
_cell.angle_alpha   90.00
_cell.angle_beta   90.00
_cell.angle_gamma   90.00
#
_symmetry.space_group_name_H-M   'P 1'
#
loop_
_entity.id
_entity.type
_entity.pdbx_description
1 polymer ?
#
loop_
_entity_poly.entity_id
_entity_poly.type
_entity_poly.pdbx_seq_one_letter_code
_entity_poly.pdbx_strand_id
1 'polypeptide(L)'
;MLPSTARRVPDHTPEHVEQQITQKTVENLKCFASGSPEAIRERLAQLDAEWDIERTLEANASTLALIGLALGAFVSKKFLILPGIVAGFLLQHALQGWCPPLPVFRRMGIRTSYEIEQERYALKAFKGDFGDVAGDVAKSAAAVGLKSNGRPSAEL
;
A
#
# COMPACT_ATOMS: atom_id res chain seq x y z
N MET A 1 19.04 10.95 -6.93
CA MET A 1 17.81 11.65 -6.50
C MET A 1 17.00 10.67 -5.66
N LEU A 2 16.31 11.13 -4.62
CA LEU A 2 15.41 10.25 -3.85
C LEU A 2 14.14 9.97 -4.67
N PRO A 3 13.58 8.76 -4.62
CA PRO A 3 12.33 8.44 -5.30
C PRO A 3 11.18 9.27 -4.75
N SER A 4 10.11 9.44 -5.53
CA SER A 4 8.90 10.09 -5.01
C SER A 4 8.29 9.24 -3.90
N THR A 5 7.61 9.90 -2.97
CA THR A 5 7.00 9.20 -1.82
C THR A 5 6.02 8.12 -2.27
N ALA A 6 5.24 8.36 -3.33
CA ALA A 6 4.31 7.38 -3.87
C ALA A 6 4.99 6.19 -4.58
N ARG A 7 6.21 6.37 -5.10
CA ARG A 7 6.89 5.38 -5.96
C ARG A 7 7.97 4.58 -5.26
N ARG A 8 8.52 5.07 -4.14
CA ARG A 8 9.63 4.43 -3.42
C ARG A 8 9.40 2.96 -3.06
N VAL A 9 8.17 2.55 -2.70
CA VAL A 9 7.84 1.15 -2.41
C VAL A 9 7.51 0.35 -3.68
N PRO A 10 6.64 0.85 -4.59
CA PRO A 10 6.40 0.18 -5.87
C PRO A 10 7.67 -0.10 -6.68
N ASP A 11 8.60 0.86 -6.76
CA ASP A 11 9.84 0.72 -7.52
C ASP A 11 10.77 -0.40 -6.98
N HIS A 12 10.54 -0.84 -5.75
CA HIS A 12 11.24 -1.94 -5.10
C HIS A 12 10.38 -3.20 -4.92
N THR A 13 9.16 -3.21 -5.46
CA THR A 13 8.27 -4.38 -5.46
C THR A 13 8.48 -5.17 -6.75
N PRO A 14 8.67 -6.51 -6.70
CA PRO A 14 8.76 -7.30 -7.92
C PRO A 14 7.51 -7.16 -8.80
N GLU A 15 7.68 -7.01 -10.11
CA GLU A 15 6.58 -6.73 -11.05
C GLU A 15 5.39 -7.68 -10.90
N HIS A 16 5.64 -8.98 -10.72
CA HIS A 16 4.57 -9.98 -10.56
C HIS A 16 3.70 -9.74 -9.32
N VAL A 17 4.28 -9.20 -8.23
CA VAL A 17 3.54 -8.87 -7.00
C VAL A 17 2.69 -7.64 -7.22
N GLU A 18 3.25 -6.60 -7.85
CA GLU A 18 2.51 -5.38 -8.20
C GLU A 18 1.35 -5.70 -9.15
N GLN A 19 1.57 -6.58 -10.14
CA GLN A 19 0.52 -7.06 -11.05
C GLN A 19 -0.58 -7.81 -10.32
N GLN A 20 -0.25 -8.68 -9.36
CA GLN A 20 -1.25 -9.39 -8.54
C GLN A 20 -2.08 -8.42 -7.70
N ILE A 21 -1.47 -7.42 -7.08
CA ILE A 21 -2.16 -6.37 -6.31
C ILE A 21 -3.10 -5.57 -7.22
N THR A 22 -2.62 -5.18 -8.39
CA THR A 22 -3.39 -4.44 -9.40
C THR A 22 -4.58 -5.27 -9.90
N GLN A 23 -4.35 -6.53 -10.24
CA GLN A 23 -5.38 -7.44 -10.71
C GLN A 23 -6.48 -7.62 -9.66
N LYS A 24 -6.10 -7.90 -8.41
CA LYS A 24 -7.04 -8.02 -7.29
C LYS A 24 -7.86 -6.74 -7.09
N THR A 25 -7.22 -5.58 -7.25
CA THR A 25 -7.90 -4.28 -7.16
C THR A 25 -8.96 -4.14 -8.26
N VAL A 26 -8.62 -4.48 -9.51
CA VAL A 26 -9.57 -4.44 -10.64
C VAL A 26 -10.72 -5.45 -10.45
N GLU A 27 -10.43 -6.64 -9.93
CA GLU A 27 -11.44 -7.66 -9.61
C GLU A 27 -12.41 -7.17 -8.53
N ASN A 28 -11.90 -6.55 -7.46
CA ASN A 28 -12.73 -5.91 -6.44
C ASN A 28 -13.63 -4.83 -7.05
N LEU A 29 -13.08 -3.96 -7.89
CA LEU A 29 -13.86 -2.91 -8.56
C LEU A 29 -15.01 -3.51 -9.36
N LYS A 30 -14.77 -4.54 -10.18
CA LYS A 30 -15.83 -5.22 -10.94
C LYS A 30 -16.90 -5.85 -10.04
N CYS A 31 -16.47 -6.51 -8.96
CA CYS A 31 -17.37 -7.17 -8.02
C CYS A 31 -18.27 -6.17 -7.29
N PHE A 32 -17.69 -5.13 -6.68
CA PHE A 32 -18.45 -4.17 -5.89
C PHE A 32 -19.24 -3.16 -6.74
N ALA A 33 -18.76 -2.81 -7.93
CA ALA A 33 -19.47 -1.91 -8.84
C ALA A 33 -20.67 -2.56 -9.54
N SER A 34 -20.66 -3.88 -9.73
CA SER A 34 -21.83 -4.63 -10.24
C SER A 34 -22.87 -4.95 -9.16
N GLY A 35 -22.52 -4.72 -7.89
CA GLY A 35 -23.41 -4.88 -6.74
C GLY A 35 -24.32 -3.67 -6.48
N SER A 36 -24.98 -3.67 -5.32
CA SER A 36 -25.83 -2.55 -4.90
C SER A 36 -25.00 -1.36 -4.36
N PRO A 37 -25.58 -0.15 -4.27
CA PRO A 37 -24.91 1.00 -3.65
C PRO A 37 -24.42 0.75 -2.22
N GLU A 38 -25.08 -0.15 -1.48
CA GLU A 38 -24.69 -0.61 -0.15
C GLU A 38 -23.36 -1.38 -0.20
N ALA A 39 -23.15 -2.23 -1.20
CA ALA A 39 -21.92 -3.00 -1.37
C ALA A 39 -20.70 -2.07 -1.59
N ILE A 40 -20.88 -0.98 -2.34
CA ILE A 40 -19.84 0.04 -2.50
C ILE A 40 -19.53 0.73 -1.15
N ARG A 41 -20.57 1.08 -0.38
CA ARG A 41 -20.38 1.70 0.95
C ARG A 41 -19.65 0.76 1.91
N GLU A 42 -20.01 -0.52 1.92
CA GLU A 42 -19.32 -1.54 2.73
C GLU A 42 -17.86 -1.67 2.32
N ARG A 43 -17.56 -1.73 1.02
CA ARG A 43 -16.17 -1.81 0.56
C ARG A 43 -15.36 -0.57 0.93
N LEU A 44 -15.95 0.62 0.84
CA LEU A 44 -15.28 1.85 1.28
C LEU A 44 -14.94 1.80 2.78
N ALA A 45 -15.82 1.26 3.62
CA ALA A 45 -15.55 1.07 5.04
C ALA A 45 -14.46 0.01 5.30
N GLN A 46 -14.39 -1.05 4.48
CA GLN A 46 -13.28 -2.02 4.54
C GLN A 46 -11.95 -1.36 4.17
N LEU A 47 -11.92 -0.49 3.16
CA LEU A 47 -10.73 0.27 2.77
C LEU A 47 -10.28 1.24 3.87
N ASP A 48 -11.21 1.83 4.64
CA ASP A 48 -10.88 2.70 5.79
C ASP A 48 -10.21 1.92 6.94
N ALA A 49 -10.54 0.65 7.09
CA ALA A 49 -9.96 -0.23 8.11
C ALA A 49 -8.66 -0.91 7.65
N GLU A 50 -8.35 -0.87 6.35
CA GLU A 50 -7.17 -1.55 5.81
C GLU A 50 -5.87 -0.87 6.24
N TRP A 51 -4.90 -1.66 6.66
CA TRP A 51 -3.59 -1.15 7.01
C TRP A 51 -2.71 -1.08 5.78
N ASP A 52 -2.18 0.11 5.53
CA ASP A 52 -1.17 0.29 4.51
C ASP A 52 0.20 -0.23 4.98
N ILE A 53 1.09 -0.38 4.00
CA ILE A 53 2.44 -0.91 4.21
C ILE A 53 3.27 -0.09 5.19
N GLU A 54 3.14 1.24 5.20
CA GLU A 54 3.91 2.12 6.05
C GLU A 54 3.44 1.98 7.49
N ARG A 55 2.11 2.02 7.72
CA ARG A 55 1.51 1.77 9.04
C ARG A 55 1.91 0.40 9.59
N THR A 56 1.87 -0.63 8.76
CA THR A 56 2.25 -1.99 9.16
C THR A 56 3.73 -2.04 9.55
N LEU A 57 4.61 -1.45 8.75
CA LEU A 57 6.04 -1.44 8.99
C LEU A 57 6.41 -0.66 10.26
N GLU A 58 5.86 0.55 10.42
CA GLU A 58 6.11 1.42 11.58
C GLU A 58 5.64 0.77 12.88
N ALA A 59 4.41 0.22 12.93
CA ALA A 59 3.88 -0.40 14.14
C ALA A 59 4.72 -1.60 14.61
N ASN A 60 5.14 -2.45 13.67
CA ASN A 60 5.98 -3.61 13.99
C ASN A 60 7.40 -3.18 14.38
N ALA A 61 7.98 -2.22 13.68
CA ALA A 61 9.29 -1.67 14.00
C ALA A 61 9.32 -1.01 15.39
N SER A 62 8.34 -0.15 15.70
CA SER A 62 8.20 0.47 17.01
C SER A 62 8.04 -0.56 18.12
N THR A 63 7.27 -1.63 17.89
CA THR A 63 7.12 -2.72 18.86
C THR A 63 8.46 -3.40 19.16
N LEU A 64 9.22 -3.77 18.13
CA LEU A 64 10.55 -4.38 18.30
C LEU A 64 11.55 -3.43 18.98
N ALA A 65 11.52 -2.14 18.62
CA ALA A 65 12.36 -1.13 19.23
C ALA A 65 12.05 -0.96 20.73
N LEU A 66 10.77 -0.92 21.11
CA LEU A 66 10.34 -0.81 22.50
C LEU A 66 10.73 -2.06 23.32
N ILE A 67 10.57 -3.26 22.76
CA ILE A 67 11.03 -4.51 23.40
C ILE A 67 12.55 -4.46 23.62
N GLY A 68 13.31 -4.09 22.60
CA GLY A 68 14.77 -3.99 22.71
C GLY A 68 15.22 -2.90 23.69
N LEU A 69 14.49 -1.79 23.76
CA LEU A 69 14.74 -0.73 24.73
C LEU A 69 14.48 -1.20 26.17
N ALA A 70 13.35 -1.89 26.41
CA ALA A 70 13.03 -2.45 27.72
C ALA A 70 14.09 -3.48 28.17
N LEU A 71 14.47 -4.41 27.28
CA LEU A 71 15.54 -5.37 27.56
C LEU A 71 16.89 -4.66 27.78
N GLY A 72 17.15 -3.58 27.05
CA GLY A 72 18.32 -2.73 27.19
C GLY A 72 18.44 -2.07 28.57
N ALA A 73 17.31 -1.59 29.08
CA ALA A 73 17.19 -0.91 30.36
C ALA A 73 17.20 -1.88 31.55
N PHE A 74 16.49 -3.00 31.45
CA PHE A 74 16.23 -3.88 32.60
C PHE A 74 17.06 -5.17 32.62
N VAL A 75 17.64 -5.61 31.50
CA VAL A 75 18.36 -6.89 31.40
C VAL A 75 19.84 -6.69 31.07
N SER A 76 20.15 -6.04 29.94
CA SER A 76 21.54 -5.78 29.53
C SER A 76 21.63 -4.73 28.44
N LYS A 77 22.59 -3.80 28.56
CA LYS A 77 22.85 -2.76 27.55
C LYS A 77 23.09 -3.32 26.14
N LYS A 78 23.50 -4.60 26.01
CA LYS A 78 23.67 -5.27 24.71
C LYS A 78 22.38 -5.29 23.88
N PHE A 79 21.20 -5.32 24.51
CA PHE A 79 19.92 -5.32 23.80
C PHE A 79 19.59 -3.99 23.11
N LEU A 80 20.28 -2.89 23.45
CA LEU A 80 20.13 -1.60 22.74
C LEU A 80 20.60 -1.66 21.28
N ILE A 81 21.31 -2.72 20.89
CA ILE A 81 21.63 -2.96 19.48
C ILE A 81 20.36 -3.15 18.63
N LEU A 82 19.29 -3.74 19.19
CA LEU A 82 18.04 -3.99 18.48
C LEU A 82 17.33 -2.68 18.06
N PRO A 83 17.00 -1.74 18.97
CA PRO A 83 16.40 -0.47 18.57
C PRO A 83 17.33 0.34 17.65
N GLY A 84 18.66 0.22 17.80
CA GLY A 84 19.62 0.83 16.88
C GLY A 84 19.50 0.30 15.45
N ILE A 85 19.45 -1.03 15.26
CA ILE A 85 19.27 -1.68 13.95
C ILE A 85 17.91 -1.30 13.35
N VAL A 86 16.84 -1.37 14.16
CA VAL A 86 15.48 -1.03 13.71
C VAL A 86 15.40 0.42 13.24
N ALA A 87 15.95 1.37 14.01
CA ALA A 87 16.00 2.78 13.63
C ALA A 87 16.81 2.99 12.34
N GLY A 88 17.93 2.29 12.18
CA GLY A 88 18.71 2.30 10.94
C GLY A 88 17.91 1.85 9.72
N PHE A 89 17.16 0.75 9.83
CA PHE A 89 16.30 0.28 8.74
C PHE A 89 15.13 1.22 8.45
N LEU A 90 14.52 1.81 9.48
CA LEU A 90 13.46 2.81 9.29
C LEU A 90 13.99 4.05 8.55
N LEU A 91 15.18 4.53 8.91
CA LEU A 91 15.82 5.65 8.22
C LEU A 91 16.11 5.31 6.75
N GLN A 92 16.68 4.13 6.49
CA GLN A 92 16.93 3.67 5.14
C GLN A 92 15.62 3.57 4.33
N HIS A 93 14.57 2.99 4.92
CA HIS A 93 13.25 2.86 4.31
C HIS A 93 12.60 4.21 4.02
N ALA A 94 12.69 5.17 4.93
CA ALA A 94 12.15 6.50 4.73
C ALA A 94 12.81 7.23 3.55
N LEU A 95 14.12 7.00 3.33
CA LEU A 95 14.88 7.64 2.25
C LEU A 95 14.74 6.91 0.90
N GLN A 96 14.82 5.58 0.90
CA GLN A 96 14.93 4.77 -0.31
C GLN A 96 13.65 4.01 -0.64
N GLY A 97 12.75 3.81 0.32
CA GLY A 97 11.55 3.00 0.17
C GLY A 97 11.77 1.50 0.26
N TRP A 98 12.97 1.06 0.68
CA TRP A 98 13.29 -0.37 0.82
C TRP A 98 13.79 -0.72 2.22
N CYS A 99 13.28 -1.84 2.75
CA CYS A 99 13.83 -2.54 3.90
C CYS A 99 13.64 -4.06 3.77
N PRO A 100 14.41 -4.90 4.51
CA PRO A 100 14.35 -6.35 4.37
C PRO A 100 12.95 -6.99 4.56
N PRO A 101 12.07 -6.52 5.47
CA PRO A 101 10.71 -7.06 5.61
C PRO A 101 9.77 -6.70 4.46
N LEU A 102 10.06 -5.63 3.70
CA LEU A 102 9.13 -5.08 2.71
C LEU A 102 8.73 -6.12 1.63
N PRO A 103 9.64 -6.87 0.98
CA PRO A 103 9.26 -7.86 -0.02
C PRO A 103 8.38 -8.98 0.54
N VAL A 104 8.46 -9.28 1.84
CA VAL A 104 7.61 -10.28 2.49
C VAL A 104 6.19 -9.73 2.62
N PHE A 105 6.03 -8.53 3.19
CA PHE A 105 4.74 -7.89 3.33
C PHE A 105 4.04 -7.64 1.99
N ARG A 106 4.79 -7.24 0.96
CA ARG A 106 4.25 -7.06 -0.39
C ARG A 106 3.73 -8.39 -0.97
N ARG A 107 4.46 -9.50 -0.81
CA ARG A 107 4.00 -10.84 -1.21
C ARG A 107 2.79 -11.32 -0.41
N MET A 108 2.62 -10.87 0.82
CA MET A 108 1.39 -11.10 1.60
C MET A 108 0.19 -10.25 1.12
N GLY A 109 0.40 -9.37 0.13
CA GLY A 109 -0.64 -8.51 -0.45
C GLY A 109 -0.92 -7.25 0.35
N ILE A 110 -0.02 -6.84 1.27
CA ILE A 110 -0.16 -5.57 2.00
C ILE A 110 0.08 -4.42 1.03
N ARG A 111 -0.94 -3.59 0.87
CA ARG A 111 -0.98 -2.52 -0.13
C ARG A 111 -0.37 -1.24 0.41
N THR A 112 0.13 -0.41 -0.50
CA THR A 112 0.49 0.98 -0.20
C THR A 112 -0.78 1.79 0.01
N SER A 113 -0.66 2.92 0.71
CA SER A 113 -1.77 3.88 0.82
C SER A 113 -2.24 4.36 -0.55
N TYR A 114 -1.32 4.54 -1.50
CA TYR A 114 -1.64 4.91 -2.88
C TYR A 114 -2.55 3.88 -3.58
N GLU A 115 -2.21 2.59 -3.50
CA GLU A 115 -3.01 1.51 -4.09
C GLU A 115 -4.40 1.38 -3.44
N ILE A 116 -4.50 1.57 -2.12
CA ILE A 116 -5.77 1.59 -1.39
C ILE A 116 -6.63 2.77 -1.85
N GLU A 117 -6.04 3.95 -1.96
CA GLU A 117 -6.72 5.16 -2.41
C GLU A 117 -7.13 5.08 -3.89
N GLN A 118 -6.36 4.41 -4.75
CA GLN A 118 -6.77 4.15 -6.13
C GLN A 118 -8.09 3.37 -6.19
N GLU A 119 -8.23 2.29 -5.40
CA GLU A 119 -9.50 1.55 -5.34
C GLU A 119 -10.63 2.43 -4.81
N ARG A 120 -10.38 3.18 -3.73
CA ARG A 120 -11.35 4.08 -3.11
C ARG A 120 -11.88 5.11 -4.09
N TYR A 121 -10.98 5.79 -4.81
CA TYR A 121 -11.36 6.82 -5.76
C TYR A 121 -12.05 6.25 -7.00
N ALA A 122 -11.66 5.06 -7.46
CA ALA A 122 -12.37 4.38 -8.55
C ALA A 122 -13.81 4.02 -8.15
N LEU A 123 -14.05 3.54 -6.92
CA LEU A 123 -15.40 3.26 -6.43
C LEU A 123 -16.25 4.54 -6.28
N LYS A 124 -15.66 5.62 -5.77
CA LYS A 124 -16.33 6.94 -5.69
C LYS A 124 -16.65 7.51 -7.08
N ALA A 125 -15.72 7.37 -8.02
CA ALA A 125 -15.92 7.73 -9.43
C ALA A 125 -17.10 6.96 -10.04
N PHE A 126 -17.09 5.64 -9.87
CA PHE A 126 -18.16 4.78 -10.37
C PHE A 126 -19.53 5.16 -9.77
N LYS A 127 -19.58 5.45 -8.46
CA LYS A 127 -20.77 5.90 -7.75
C LYS A 127 -21.30 7.25 -8.24
N GLY A 128 -20.48 8.02 -8.95
CA GLY A 128 -20.85 9.33 -9.50
C GLY A 128 -20.41 10.52 -8.66
N ASP A 129 -19.54 10.33 -7.67
CA ASP A 129 -19.05 11.42 -6.81
C ASP A 129 -18.12 12.39 -7.60
N PHE A 130 -17.71 12.04 -8.83
CA PHE A 130 -16.79 12.83 -9.68
C PHE A 130 -17.34 13.17 -11.08
N GLY A 131 -18.64 13.00 -11.35
CA GLY A 131 -19.25 13.38 -12.63
C GLY A 131 -19.07 12.36 -13.78
N ASP A 132 -18.45 12.77 -14.90
CA ASP A 132 -18.49 12.14 -16.25
C ASP A 132 -17.88 10.72 -16.39
N VAL A 133 -17.49 10.11 -15.26
CA VAL A 133 -16.93 8.74 -15.16
C VAL A 133 -17.88 7.75 -14.48
N ALA A 134 -19.06 8.21 -14.06
CA ALA A 134 -20.06 7.40 -13.36
C ALA A 134 -20.56 6.19 -14.17
N GLY A 135 -20.82 5.07 -13.49
CA GLY A 135 -21.43 3.89 -14.09
C GLY A 135 -20.54 3.06 -15.02
N ASP A 136 -19.30 3.48 -15.28
CA ASP A 136 -18.33 2.74 -16.09
C ASP A 136 -17.07 2.41 -15.27
N VAL A 137 -16.90 1.12 -14.96
CA VAL A 137 -15.77 0.60 -14.17
C VAL A 137 -14.44 0.84 -14.89
N ALA A 138 -14.39 0.68 -16.22
CA ALA A 138 -13.16 0.83 -16.98
C ALA A 138 -12.72 2.29 -17.01
N LYS A 139 -13.65 3.22 -17.21
CA LYS A 139 -13.35 4.67 -17.13
C LYS A 139 -12.93 5.09 -15.72
N SER A 140 -13.64 4.59 -14.70
CA SER A 140 -13.33 4.89 -13.30
C SER A 140 -11.95 4.36 -12.88
N ALA A 141 -11.59 3.15 -13.30
CA ALA A 141 -10.27 2.57 -13.06
C ALA A 141 -9.17 3.33 -13.82
N ALA A 142 -9.41 3.69 -15.09
CA ALA A 142 -8.45 4.46 -15.89
C ALA A 142 -8.18 5.85 -15.30
N ALA A 143 -9.22 6.52 -14.76
CA ALA A 143 -9.11 7.84 -14.15
C ALA A 143 -8.15 7.89 -12.94
N VAL A 144 -7.99 6.77 -12.23
CA VAL A 144 -7.07 6.64 -11.08
C VAL A 144 -5.74 5.97 -11.46
N GLY A 145 -5.49 5.74 -12.75
CA GLY A 145 -4.25 5.13 -13.23
C GLY A 145 -4.18 3.61 -13.10
N LEU A 146 -5.30 2.92 -12.81
CA LEU A 146 -5.38 1.46 -12.88
C LEU A 146 -5.55 1.06 -14.35
N LYS A 147 -4.46 0.72 -15.02
CA LYS A 147 -4.51 0.20 -16.39
C LYS A 147 -4.85 -1.28 -16.35
N SER A 148 -5.99 -1.67 -16.93
CA SER A 148 -6.24 -3.05 -17.36
C SER A 148 -5.23 -3.37 -18.47
N ASN A 149 -4.16 -4.08 -18.12
CA ASN A 149 -2.99 -4.40 -18.95
C ASN A 149 -3.11 -4.13 -20.46
N GLY A 150 -2.39 -3.10 -20.90
CA GLY A 150 -2.08 -2.74 -22.28
C GLY A 150 -1.31 -1.42 -22.27
N ARG A 151 0.03 -1.48 -22.14
CA ARG A 151 0.96 -0.33 -21.98
C ARG A 151 0.76 0.80 -23.02
N PRO A 152 1.26 2.02 -22.72
CA PRO A 152 2.57 2.36 -23.30
C PRO A 152 3.67 2.50 -22.24
N SER A 153 4.87 2.20 -22.71
CA SER A 153 6.17 2.20 -22.04
C SER A 153 6.48 3.50 -21.30
N ALA A 154 7.33 3.39 -20.28
CA ALA A 154 8.18 4.48 -19.86
C ALA A 154 8.86 5.09 -21.10
N GLU A 155 8.59 6.36 -21.36
CA GLU A 155 9.54 7.18 -22.12
C GLU A 155 10.48 7.80 -21.10
N LEU A 156 11.77 7.52 -21.33
CA LEU A 156 12.94 8.20 -20.78
C LEU A 156 12.94 9.68 -21.19
#